data_AF-A0A2P5A6N0-F1
#
_entry.id   AF-A0A2P5A6N0-F1
#
_cell.length_a   1.000
_cell.length_b   1.000
_cell.length_c   1.000
_cell.angle_alpha   90.00
_cell.angle_beta   90.00
_cell.angle_gamma   90.00
#
_symmetry.space_group_name_H-M   'P 1'
#
loop_
_entity.id
_entity.type
_entity.pdbx_description
1 polymer ?
#
loop_
_entity_poly.entity_id
_entity_poly.type
_entity_poly.pdbx_seq_one_letter_code
_entity_poly.pdbx_strand_id
1 'polypeptide(L)'
;GIIDALGGLEADLRRKIESLHSEIAKARDLFQRELTNILLRVDEMGGDLGLCKRAVVTEVTTSTTIEVRKVEVPKLKTFNSTRNAWEVEKFLRGLEQYFEAACVTDDAGRIRNVALYLTDTSILWWRRRHEEM
;
A
#
# COMPACT_ATOMS: atom_id res chain seq x y z
N GLY A 1 -7.64 25.45 -69.24
CA GLY A 1 -6.27 25.98 -69.45
C GLY A 1 -5.47 25.88 -68.16
N ILE A 2 -4.19 26.26 -68.16
CA ILE A 2 -3.31 26.21 -66.97
C ILE A 2 -3.92 26.95 -65.76
N ILE A 3 -4.66 28.04 -66.03
CA ILE A 3 -5.36 28.85 -65.02
C ILE A 3 -6.43 28.04 -64.27
N ASP A 4 -7.22 27.22 -64.98
CA ASP A 4 -8.28 26.41 -64.36
C ASP A 4 -7.69 25.31 -63.45
N ALA A 5 -6.56 24.72 -63.86
CA ALA A 5 -5.86 23.71 -63.07
C ALA A 5 -5.25 24.31 -61.79
N LEU A 6 -4.69 25.52 -61.87
CA LEU A 6 -4.21 26.29 -60.72
C LEU A 6 -5.36 26.62 -59.75
N GLY A 7 -6.50 27.11 -60.26
CA GLY A 7 -7.67 27.40 -59.43
C GLY A 7 -8.25 26.16 -58.75
N GLY A 8 -8.25 25.01 -59.43
CA GLY A 8 -8.66 23.73 -58.86
C GLY A 8 -7.76 23.27 -57.71
N LEU A 9 -6.43 23.42 -57.85
CA LEU A 9 -5.46 23.09 -56.81
C LEU A 9 -5.59 24.03 -55.61
N GLU A 10 -5.79 25.33 -55.83
CA GLU A 10 -5.99 26.31 -54.76
C GLU A 10 -7.24 25.96 -53.93
N ALA A 11 -8.36 25.64 -54.59
CA ALA A 11 -9.58 25.21 -53.93
C ALA A 11 -9.39 23.90 -53.14
N ASP A 12 -8.60 22.95 -53.65
CA ASP A 12 -8.30 21.69 -52.95
C ASP A 12 -7.44 21.91 -51.70
N LEU A 13 -6.42 22.76 -51.80
CA LEU A 13 -5.58 23.16 -50.67
C LEU A 13 -6.41 23.87 -49.59
N ARG A 14 -7.27 24.81 -49.99
CA ARG A 14 -8.19 25.49 -49.07
C ARG A 14 -9.08 24.50 -48.32
N ARG A 15 -9.70 23.55 -49.03
CA ARG A 15 -10.52 22.50 -48.42
C ARG A 15 -9.74 21.64 -47.43
N LYS A 16 -8.49 21.26 -47.76
CA LYS A 16 -7.62 20.49 -46.85
C LYS A 16 -7.23 21.29 -45.61
N ILE A 17 -6.92 22.57 -45.76
CA ILE A 17 -6.61 23.46 -44.63
C ILE A 17 -7.83 23.57 -43.69
N GLU A 18 -9.02 23.80 -44.24
CA GLU A 18 -10.26 23.87 -43.46
C GLU A 18 -10.56 22.54 -42.74
N SER A 19 -10.36 21.41 -43.42
CA SER A 19 -10.51 20.08 -42.83
C SER A 19 -9.51 19.85 -41.68
N LEU A 20 -8.23 20.16 -41.87
CA LEU A 20 -7.21 20.02 -40.82
C LEU A 20 -7.51 20.95 -39.63
N HIS A 21 -7.93 22.18 -39.87
CA HIS A 21 -8.34 23.10 -38.80
C HIS A 21 -9.52 22.57 -38.00
N SER A 22 -10.51 21.97 -38.68
CA SER A 22 -11.65 21.31 -38.02
C SER A 22 -11.19 20.14 -37.15
N GLU A 23 -10.31 19.26 -37.66
CA GLU A 23 -9.80 18.12 -36.89
C GLU A 23 -8.95 18.56 -35.68
N ILE A 24 -8.10 19.58 -35.85
CA ILE A 24 -7.33 20.16 -34.75
C ILE A 24 -8.27 20.74 -33.68
N ALA A 25 -9.33 21.44 -34.08
CA ALA A 25 -10.31 21.98 -33.15
C ALA A 25 -11.01 20.86 -32.36
N LYS A 26 -11.46 19.80 -33.04
CA LYS A 26 -12.08 18.65 -32.38
C LYS A 26 -11.13 17.96 -31.40
N ALA A 27 -9.88 17.74 -31.80
CA ALA A 27 -8.87 17.14 -30.94
C ALA A 27 -8.62 17.98 -29.68
N ARG A 28 -8.48 19.31 -29.86
CA ARG A 28 -8.33 20.24 -28.74
C ARG A 28 -9.52 20.18 -27.78
N ASP A 29 -10.74 20.20 -28.31
CA ASP A 29 -11.95 20.20 -27.50
C ASP A 29 -12.11 18.87 -26.73
N LEU A 30 -11.74 17.74 -27.34
CA LEU A 30 -11.67 16.44 -26.67
C LEU A 30 -10.64 16.44 -25.53
N PHE A 31 -9.41 16.91 -25.78
CA PHE A 31 -8.40 16.99 -24.74
C PHE A 31 -8.80 17.91 -23.58
N GLN A 32 -9.43 19.05 -23.88
CA GLN A 32 -9.93 19.96 -22.85
C GLN A 32 -11.02 19.32 -21.99
N ARG A 33 -11.91 18.53 -22.61
CA ARG A 33 -12.95 17.78 -21.89
C ARG A 33 -12.35 16.72 -20.98
N GLU A 34 -11.39 15.93 -21.46
CA GLU A 34 -10.73 14.89 -20.66
C GLU A 34 -9.92 15.50 -19.50
N LEU A 35 -9.19 16.60 -19.73
CA LEU A 35 -8.50 17.31 -18.66
C LEU A 35 -9.47 17.82 -17.59
N THR A 36 -10.61 18.37 -18.00
CA THR A 36 -11.64 18.83 -17.07
C THR A 36 -12.20 17.67 -16.24
N ASN A 37 -12.44 16.52 -16.87
CA ASN A 37 -12.92 15.31 -16.17
C ASN A 37 -11.89 14.81 -15.15
N ILE A 38 -10.62 14.72 -15.54
CA ILE A 38 -9.54 14.29 -14.65
C ILE A 38 -9.40 15.24 -13.47
N LEU A 39 -9.41 16.55 -13.70
CA LEU A 39 -9.33 17.55 -12.63
C LEU A 39 -10.48 17.41 -11.63
N LEU A 40 -11.71 17.19 -12.11
CA LEU A 40 -12.88 16.97 -11.27
C LEU A 40 -12.72 15.71 -10.41
N ARG A 41 -12.28 14.60 -11.00
CA ARG A 41 -12.05 13.34 -10.27
C ARG A 41 -10.92 13.46 -9.24
N VAL A 42 -9.87 14.22 -9.54
CA VAL A 42 -8.77 14.48 -8.60
C VAL A 42 -9.26 15.31 -7.42
N ASP A 43 -10.12 16.30 -7.65
CA ASP A 43 -10.73 17.11 -6.59
C ASP A 43 -11.64 16.26 -5.69
N GLU A 44 -12.49 15.41 -6.28
CA GLU A 44 -13.33 14.44 -5.55
C GLU A 44 -12.48 13.50 -4.68
N MET A 45 -11.43 12.89 -5.26
CA MET A 45 -10.50 12.05 -4.51
C MET A 45 -9.78 12.81 -3.40
N GLY A 46 -9.46 14.09 -3.61
CA GLY A 46 -8.91 14.97 -2.59
C GLY A 46 -9.88 15.20 -1.43
N GLY A 47 -11.17 15.38 -1.74
CA GLY A 47 -12.26 15.47 -0.77
C GLY A 47 -12.41 14.20 0.07
N ASP A 48 -12.46 13.04 -0.59
CA ASP A 48 -12.55 11.73 0.05
C ASP A 48 -11.33 11.42 0.92
N LEU A 49 -10.13 11.73 0.44
CA LEU A 49 -8.90 11.59 1.22
C LEU A 49 -8.92 12.52 2.44
N GLY A 50 -9.44 13.75 2.28
CA GLY A 50 -9.64 14.69 3.38
C GLY A 50 -10.63 14.16 4.43
N LEU A 51 -11.72 13.54 3.99
CA LEU A 51 -12.69 12.87 4.85
C LEU A 51 -12.07 11.68 5.58
N CYS A 52 -11.34 10.81 4.87
CA CYS A 52 -10.64 9.67 5.44
C CYS A 52 -9.61 10.11 6.49
N LYS A 53 -8.78 11.12 6.17
CA LYS A 53 -7.81 11.68 7.11
C LYS A 53 -8.50 12.25 8.36
N ARG A 54 -9.62 12.95 8.19
CA ARG A 54 -10.42 13.43 9.33
C ARG A 54 -11.01 12.28 10.11
N ALA A 55 -11.59 11.27 9.46
CA ALA A 55 -12.15 10.08 10.09
C ALA A 55 -11.08 9.36 10.92
N VAL A 56 -9.87 9.16 10.38
CA VAL A 56 -8.73 8.61 11.11
C VAL A 56 -8.30 9.50 12.27
N VAL A 57 -8.29 10.83 12.13
CA VAL A 57 -7.93 11.74 13.23
C VAL A 57 -9.03 11.80 14.30
N THR A 58 -10.29 11.87 13.92
CA THR A 58 -11.42 11.82 14.86
C THR A 58 -11.52 10.46 15.50
N GLU A 59 -11.26 9.38 14.76
CA GLU A 59 -11.10 8.04 15.32
C GLU A 59 -9.93 8.06 16.29
N VAL A 60 -8.74 8.57 15.97
CA VAL A 60 -7.64 8.73 16.95
C VAL A 60 -8.03 9.57 18.18
N THR A 61 -8.96 10.52 18.02
CA THR A 61 -9.41 11.39 19.12
C THR A 61 -10.54 10.76 19.95
N THR A 62 -11.46 9.99 19.35
CA THR A 62 -12.50 9.20 20.04
C THR A 62 -11.99 7.82 20.49
N SER A 63 -10.90 7.35 19.88
CA SER A 63 -10.09 6.16 20.17
C SER A 63 -8.98 6.43 21.17
N THR A 64 -9.12 7.48 21.98
CA THR A 64 -8.68 7.37 23.37
C THR A 64 -9.66 6.48 24.19
N THR A 65 -10.80 6.08 23.59
CA THR A 65 -11.83 5.22 24.21
C THR A 65 -12.33 4.05 23.35
N ILE A 66 -11.87 3.92 22.10
CA ILE A 66 -11.94 2.66 21.38
C ILE A 66 -10.63 1.99 21.73
N GLU A 67 -10.73 1.02 22.64
CA GLU A 67 -9.83 -0.12 22.63
C GLU A 67 -9.68 -0.52 21.17
N VAL A 68 -8.58 -0.09 20.53
CA VAL A 68 -7.88 -0.96 19.61
C VAL A 68 -7.88 -2.25 20.40
N ARG A 69 -8.66 -3.22 19.96
CA ARG A 69 -8.33 -4.60 20.22
C ARG A 69 -6.97 -4.79 19.53
N LYS A 70 -5.90 -4.21 20.07
CA LYS A 70 -4.88 -5.01 20.71
C LYS A 70 -5.70 -6.05 21.46
N VAL A 71 -6.06 -7.11 20.75
CA VAL A 71 -6.02 -8.42 21.33
C VAL A 71 -4.73 -8.34 22.11
N GLU A 72 -4.84 -8.17 23.43
CA GLU A 72 -3.69 -8.26 24.30
C GLU A 72 -3.22 -9.67 24.03
N VAL A 73 -2.33 -9.82 23.06
CA VAL A 73 -1.86 -11.11 22.62
C VAL A 73 -1.29 -11.67 23.90
N PRO A 74 -1.88 -12.75 24.47
CA PRO A 74 -1.60 -13.14 25.83
C PRO A 74 -0.09 -13.19 26.00
N LYS A 75 0.44 -12.38 26.93
CA LYS A 75 1.88 -12.20 27.06
C LYS A 75 2.51 -13.57 27.15
N LEU A 76 3.28 -13.94 26.12
CA LEU A 76 3.81 -15.29 26.03
C LEU A 76 4.74 -15.51 27.23
N LYS A 77 4.55 -16.65 27.92
CA LYS A 77 5.42 -17.04 29.03
C LYS A 77 6.82 -17.31 28.49
N THR A 78 7.83 -16.79 29.20
CA THR A 78 9.23 -17.01 28.87
C THR A 78 9.62 -18.48 29.07
N PHE A 79 10.47 -19.01 28.18
CA PHE A 79 10.94 -20.39 28.25
C PHE A 79 12.30 -20.50 28.94
N ASN A 80 12.31 -21.13 30.11
CA ASN A 80 13.43 -21.22 31.06
C ASN A 80 14.36 -22.43 30.87
N SER A 81 14.50 -22.93 29.64
CA SER A 81 15.38 -24.06 29.30
C SER A 81 14.99 -25.42 29.91
N THR A 82 13.70 -25.62 30.23
CA THR A 82 13.20 -26.93 30.70
C THR A 82 13.46 -28.00 29.64
N ARG A 83 14.23 -29.04 29.98
CA ARG A 83 14.57 -30.16 29.09
C ARG A 83 13.41 -31.17 28.96
N ASN A 84 12.24 -30.68 28.60
CA ASN A 84 11.05 -31.48 28.33
C ASN A 84 10.57 -31.17 26.90
N ALA A 85 10.59 -32.17 26.03
CA ALA A 85 10.18 -32.03 24.64
C ALA A 85 8.75 -31.51 24.49
N TRP A 86 7.85 -31.89 25.41
CA TRP A 86 6.47 -31.42 25.42
C TRP A 86 6.36 -29.91 25.69
N GLU A 87 7.16 -29.39 26.63
CA GLU A 87 7.16 -27.95 26.97
C GLU A 87 7.81 -27.11 25.86
N VAL A 88 8.82 -27.65 25.17
CA VAL A 88 9.42 -27.02 23.98
C VAL A 88 8.38 -26.91 22.86
N GLU A 89 7.69 -28.00 22.56
CA GLU A 89 6.66 -28.03 21.52
C GLU A 89 5.49 -27.08 21.81
N LYS A 90 5.05 -27.04 23.07
CA LYS A 90 4.01 -26.12 23.53
C LYS A 90 4.45 -24.65 23.40
N PHE A 91 5.71 -24.36 23.68
CA PHE A 91 6.27 -23.01 23.53
C PHE A 91 6.34 -22.58 22.06
N LEU A 92 6.85 -23.44 21.17
CA LEU A 92 6.94 -23.13 19.73
C LEU A 92 5.56 -22.89 19.11
N ARG A 93 4.59 -23.77 19.40
CA ARG A 93 3.22 -23.61 18.92
C ARG A 93 2.56 -22.34 19.47
N GLY A 94 2.88 -21.97 20.71
CA GLY A 94 2.43 -20.71 21.31
C GLY A 94 3.07 -19.47 20.67
N LEU A 95 4.35 -19.54 20.28
CA LEU A 95 5.04 -18.48 19.53
C LEU A 95 4.44 -18.27 18.14
N GLU A 96 4.15 -19.34 17.41
CA GLU A 96 3.54 -19.28 16.08
C GLU A 96 2.18 -18.57 16.14
N GLN A 97 1.30 -19.01 17.05
CA GLN A 97 0.00 -18.37 17.27
C GLN A 97 0.13 -16.91 17.73
N TYR A 98 1.12 -16.62 18.56
CA TYR A 98 1.40 -15.25 18.99
C TYR A 98 1.81 -14.36 17.81
N PHE A 99 2.72 -14.82 16.94
CA PHE A 99 3.16 -14.05 15.79
C PHE A 99 2.07 -13.87 14.73
N GLU A 100 1.23 -14.88 14.52
CA GLU A 100 0.04 -14.78 13.67
C GLU A 100 -0.94 -13.75 14.22
N ALA A 101 -1.25 -13.79 15.51
CA ALA A 101 -2.12 -12.82 16.18
C ALA A 101 -1.52 -11.39 16.22
N ALA A 102 -0.20 -11.28 16.30
CA ALA A 102 0.52 -10.00 16.27
C ALA A 102 0.81 -9.47 14.86
N CYS A 103 0.27 -10.13 13.82
CA CYS A 103 0.50 -9.81 12.40
C CYS A 103 1.98 -9.74 12.00
N VAL A 104 2.86 -10.47 12.69
CA VAL A 104 4.28 -10.63 12.31
C VAL A 104 4.35 -11.77 11.30
N THR A 105 4.42 -11.44 10.02
CA THR A 105 4.42 -12.40 8.91
C THR A 105 5.80 -12.65 8.30
N ASP A 106 6.76 -11.74 8.53
CA ASP A 106 8.15 -11.88 8.07
C ASP A 106 8.94 -12.86 8.95
N ASP A 107 9.54 -13.88 8.34
CA ASP A 107 10.33 -14.88 9.04
C ASP A 107 11.54 -14.26 9.74
N ALA A 108 12.19 -13.28 9.12
CA ALA A 108 13.31 -12.59 9.75
C ALA A 108 12.84 -11.78 10.98
N GLY A 109 11.65 -11.20 10.91
CA GLY A 109 10.96 -10.55 12.03
C GLY A 109 10.63 -11.52 13.15
N ARG A 110 10.09 -12.69 12.83
CA ARG A 110 9.81 -13.75 13.82
C ARG A 110 11.08 -14.21 14.52
N ILE A 111 12.12 -14.57 13.76
CA ILE A 111 13.43 -15.03 14.28
C ILE A 111 14.06 -13.98 15.22
N ARG A 112 14.04 -12.70 14.85
CA ARG A 112 14.55 -11.62 15.72
C ARG A 112 13.78 -11.51 17.04
N ASN A 113 12.47 -11.72 17.01
CA ASN A 113 11.61 -11.59 18.19
C ASN A 113 11.65 -12.83 19.11
N VAL A 114 11.94 -14.03 18.60
CA VAL A 114 12.04 -15.26 19.42
C VAL A 114 12.99 -15.09 20.61
N ALA A 115 14.09 -14.36 20.41
CA ALA A 115 15.08 -14.08 21.46
C ALA A 115 14.48 -13.38 22.70
N LEU A 116 13.39 -12.62 22.54
CA LEU A 116 12.74 -11.90 23.65
C LEU A 116 11.98 -12.84 24.61
N TYR A 117 11.70 -14.08 24.17
CA TYR A 117 10.91 -15.05 24.93
C TYR A 117 11.74 -16.21 25.48
N LEU A 118 13.06 -16.21 25.24
CA LEU A 118 13.99 -17.19 25.78
C LEU A 118 14.69 -16.63 27.02
N THR A 119 14.84 -17.45 28.06
CA THR A 119 15.60 -17.10 29.27
C THR A 119 16.67 -18.15 29.58
N ASP A 120 17.52 -17.83 30.57
CA ASP A 120 18.55 -18.73 31.11
C ASP A 120 19.51 -19.28 30.04
N THR A 121 19.66 -20.61 29.97
CA THR A 121 20.58 -21.26 29.03
C THR A 121 20.07 -21.19 27.58
N SER A 122 18.76 -21.04 27.38
CA SER A 122 18.14 -21.01 26.04
C SER A 122 18.59 -19.80 25.22
N ILE A 123 18.63 -18.61 25.84
CA ILE A 123 19.04 -17.39 25.14
C ILE A 123 20.53 -17.41 24.78
N LEU A 124 21.37 -18.05 25.60
CA LEU A 124 22.80 -18.21 25.32
C LEU A 124 23.05 -19.13 24.12
N TRP A 125 22.33 -20.26 24.04
CA TRP A 125 22.39 -21.14 22.89
C TRP A 125 21.92 -20.44 21.61
N TRP A 126 20.82 -19.68 21.69
CA TRP A 126 20.28 -18.92 20.56
C TRP A 126 21.27 -17.88 20.02
N ARG A 127 21.91 -17.10 20.90
CA ARG A 127 22.93 -16.11 20.49
C ARG A 127 24.10 -16.76 19.76
N ARG A 128 24.67 -17.83 20.31
CA ARG A 128 25.75 -18.58 19.67
C ARG A 128 25.32 -19.07 18.27
N ARG A 129 24.13 -19.65 18.15
CA ARG A 129 23.65 -20.20 16.88
C ARG A 129 23.33 -19.12 15.83
N HIS A 130 22.88 -17.95 16.28
CA HIS A 130 22.60 -16.81 15.41
C HIS A 130 23.89 -16.10 14.94
N GLU A 131 24.97 -16.13 15.73
CA GLU A 131 26.29 -15.64 15.32
C GLU A 131 26.98 -16.57 14.30
N GLU A 132 26.57 -17.83 14.25
CA GLU A 132 27.06 -18.85 13.31
C GLU A 132 26.28 -18.93 11.97
N MET A 133 25.15 -18.21 11.85
CA MET A 133 24.30 -18.14 10.63
C MET A 133 24.59 -16.86 9.83
#